data_AF-A0A6S7ATP7-F1
#
_entry.id   AF-A0A6S7ATP7-F1
#
_cell.length_a   1.000
_cell.length_b   1.000
_cell.length_c   1.000
_cell.angle_alpha   90.00
_cell.angle_beta   90.00
_cell.angle_gamma   90.00
#
_symmetry.space_group_name_H-M   'P 1'
#
loop_
_entity.id
_entity.type
_entity.pdbx_description
1 polymer ?
#
loop_
_entity_poly.entity_id
_entity_poly.type
_entity_poly.pdbx_seq_one_letter_code
_entity_poly.pdbx_strand_id
1 'polypeptide(L)'
;MGGLSCRASARPFALLSSTMLTGLTSLFDGFTLMPVAIQYAFVIAFGLVIGSFVTVVVHRVPRVLERNWDTSVAEYLEERTNAAMASAEADETTVTQDRAVPGRRSRGSEFAPTEAAARADTPAGKAKGAETYNLMHPGSHCDACGHRLRVWENIPVLSYLLLRGRCGSCHTRISIRYPLLELASGLLAALAWWRFGPGFAAIAAFGFAAVALTLSCIDWETGLLPDAITLPFLWAGLLINLDPSFATLGDAVIGAAAGYVFLWCVYWGFWWWRGVEGIGHGDLKLFAALGAWLGWTGLVQVLVLASAAGALVGLAMLATRRMKRDEPLPFGPFLAVAGCITLFAGTPFWPSLPLYGSAGLGG
;
A
#
# COMPACT_ATOMS: atom_id res chain seq x y z
N MET A 1 33.40 36.15 -43.79
CA MET A 1 33.97 35.66 -42.52
C MET A 1 33.10 36.18 -41.39
N GLY A 2 32.13 35.38 -40.94
CA GLY A 2 31.22 35.74 -39.85
C GLY A 2 30.76 34.46 -39.19
N GLY A 3 31.23 34.21 -37.97
CA GLY A 3 30.86 33.07 -37.15
C GLY A 3 30.53 33.56 -35.76
N LEU A 4 29.25 33.49 -35.42
CA LEU A 4 28.63 34.05 -34.23
C LEU A 4 29.17 33.39 -32.95
N SER A 5 29.47 34.21 -31.96
CA SER A 5 29.68 33.81 -30.57
C SER A 5 28.35 33.33 -29.98
N CYS A 6 28.26 32.03 -29.67
CA CYS A 6 27.11 31.45 -29.00
C CYS A 6 27.23 31.75 -27.49
N ARG A 7 26.53 32.79 -27.02
CA ARG A 7 26.36 33.06 -25.58
C ARG A 7 25.60 31.91 -24.94
N ALA A 8 26.23 31.27 -23.96
CA ALA A 8 25.60 30.30 -23.07
C ALA A 8 24.40 30.96 -22.35
N SER A 9 23.19 30.56 -22.73
CA SER A 9 22.00 30.84 -21.92
C SER A 9 22.04 29.92 -20.71
N ALA A 10 22.37 30.47 -19.53
CA ALA A 10 22.18 29.77 -18.27
C ALA A 10 20.70 29.37 -18.14
N ARG A 11 20.43 28.07 -18.04
CA ARG A 11 19.08 27.52 -17.90
C ARG A 11 18.56 27.87 -16.49
N PRO A 12 17.43 28.59 -16.35
CA PRO A 12 16.90 28.98 -15.04
C PRO A 12 16.54 27.77 -14.14
N PHE A 13 16.31 26.59 -14.72
CA PHE A 13 16.03 25.36 -13.99
C PHE A 13 17.24 24.83 -13.19
N ALA A 14 18.47 25.07 -13.67
CA ALA A 14 19.69 24.64 -12.97
C ALA A 14 20.00 25.50 -11.73
N LEU A 15 19.61 26.78 -11.76
CA LEU A 15 19.83 27.72 -10.66
C LEU A 15 18.80 27.54 -9.53
N LEU A 16 17.55 27.21 -9.85
CA LEU A 16 16.55 26.88 -8.82
C LEU A 16 16.91 25.57 -8.09
N SER A 17 17.42 24.58 -8.85
CA SER A 17 17.88 23.30 -8.30
C SER A 17 19.09 23.49 -7.37
N SER A 18 20.09 24.29 -7.75
CA SER A 18 21.28 24.49 -6.92
C SER A 18 20.96 25.20 -5.60
N THR A 19 20.13 26.24 -5.61
CA THR A 19 19.82 27.00 -4.39
C THR A 19 19.00 26.19 -3.38
N MET A 20 18.03 25.39 -3.87
CA MET A 20 17.25 24.47 -3.04
C MET A 20 18.10 23.32 -2.47
N LEU A 21 18.98 22.73 -3.28
CA LEU A 21 19.90 21.70 -2.80
C LEU A 21 20.84 22.25 -1.72
N THR A 22 21.38 23.46 -1.92
CA THR A 22 22.28 24.11 -0.95
C THR A 22 21.56 24.45 0.36
N GLY A 23 20.27 24.81 0.29
CA GLY A 23 19.43 25.02 1.47
C GLY A 23 19.16 23.73 2.24
N LEU A 24 18.93 22.62 1.54
CA LEU A 24 18.71 21.32 2.17
C LEU A 24 19.98 20.75 2.79
N THR A 25 21.13 20.86 2.11
CA THR A 25 22.42 20.43 2.66
C THR A 25 22.78 21.24 3.90
N SER A 26 22.63 22.57 3.87
CA SER A 26 22.89 23.41 5.05
C SER A 26 21.98 23.10 6.25
N LEU A 27 20.75 22.66 6.01
CA LEU A 27 19.86 22.17 7.07
C LEU A 27 20.38 20.88 7.71
N PHE A 28 20.81 19.91 6.90
CA PHE A 28 21.43 18.69 7.41
C PHE A 28 22.73 18.99 8.15
N ASP A 29 23.58 19.84 7.60
CA ASP A 29 24.84 20.25 8.21
C ASP A 29 24.58 20.87 9.59
N GLY A 30 23.60 21.80 9.70
CA GLY A 30 23.18 22.37 10.98
C GLY A 30 22.67 21.32 11.98
N PHE A 31 21.93 20.32 11.51
CA PHE A 31 21.44 19.22 12.35
C PHE A 31 22.57 18.29 12.82
N THR A 32 23.58 18.05 11.98
CA THR A 32 24.74 17.21 12.34
C THR A 32 25.60 17.81 13.45
N LEU A 33 25.58 19.15 13.60
CA LEU A 33 26.28 19.87 14.67
C LEU A 33 25.60 19.74 16.03
N MET A 34 24.33 19.31 16.08
CA MET A 34 23.65 19.07 17.35
C MET A 34 24.23 17.86 18.09
N PRO A 35 24.19 17.83 19.42
CA PRO A 35 24.54 16.64 20.20
C PRO A 35 23.82 15.39 19.66
N VAL A 36 24.56 14.28 19.55
CA VAL A 36 24.05 12.99 19.02
C VAL A 36 22.75 12.57 19.69
N ALA A 37 22.63 12.77 21.01
CA ALA A 37 21.40 12.47 21.75
C ALA A 37 20.17 13.27 21.25
N ILE A 38 20.34 14.55 20.90
CA ILE A 38 19.27 15.40 20.38
C ILE A 38 18.88 14.93 18.97
N GLN A 39 19.86 14.55 18.14
CA GLN A 39 19.59 14.03 16.80
C GLN A 39 18.72 12.78 16.85
N TYR A 40 19.14 11.77 17.65
CA TYR A 40 18.38 10.54 17.80
C TYR A 40 17.01 10.79 18.44
N ALA A 41 16.91 11.65 19.44
CA ALA A 41 15.62 11.99 20.06
C ALA A 41 14.65 12.59 19.03
N PHE A 42 15.13 13.50 18.17
CA PHE A 42 14.32 14.08 17.10
C PHE A 42 13.91 13.04 16.06
N VAL A 43 14.85 12.22 15.58
CA VAL A 43 14.58 11.18 14.56
C VAL A 43 13.60 10.14 15.09
N ILE A 44 13.76 9.69 16.33
CA ILE A 44 12.84 8.74 16.97
C ILE A 44 11.46 9.39 17.11
N ALA A 45 11.38 10.63 17.62
CA ALA A 45 10.11 11.33 17.76
C ALA A 45 9.39 11.50 16.41
N PHE A 46 10.14 11.86 15.35
CA PHE A 46 9.62 11.92 13.99
C PHE A 46 9.11 10.56 13.51
N GLY A 47 9.90 9.49 13.70
CA GLY A 47 9.49 8.13 13.37
C GLY A 47 8.25 7.66 14.13
N LEU A 48 8.10 8.02 15.40
CA LEU A 48 6.90 7.75 16.20
C LEU A 48 5.65 8.43 15.61
N VAL A 49 5.76 9.70 15.18
CA VAL A 49 4.66 10.45 14.55
C VAL A 49 4.27 9.82 13.21
N ILE A 50 5.25 9.47 12.39
CA ILE A 50 5.00 8.76 11.12
C ILE A 50 4.39 7.38 11.39
N GLY A 51 4.85 6.66 12.42
CA GLY A 51 4.28 5.39 12.86
C GLY A 51 2.81 5.47 13.26
N SER A 52 2.39 6.59 13.87
CA SER A 52 0.99 6.83 14.21
C SER A 52 0.14 7.00 12.94
N PHE A 53 0.66 7.70 11.93
CA PHE A 53 0.03 7.77 10.60
C PHE A 53 0.01 6.40 9.90
N VAL A 54 1.11 5.63 9.95
CA VAL A 54 1.16 4.25 9.42
C VAL A 54 0.04 3.41 10.02
N THR A 55 -0.21 3.55 11.32
CA THR A 55 -1.27 2.79 11.99
C THR A 55 -2.67 3.14 11.46
N VAL A 56 -2.90 4.42 11.15
CA VAL A 56 -4.14 4.86 10.47
C VAL A 56 -4.24 4.25 9.08
N VAL A 57 -3.15 4.24 8.31
CA VAL A 57 -3.11 3.67 6.95
C VAL A 57 -3.39 2.16 6.97
N VAL A 58 -2.70 1.41 7.84
CA VAL A 58 -2.89 -0.04 8.01
C VAL A 58 -4.36 -0.36 8.30
N HIS A 59 -5.00 0.40 9.19
CA HIS A 59 -6.38 0.14 9.56
C HIS A 59 -7.41 0.60 8.52
N ARG A 60 -7.19 1.75 7.88
CA ARG A 60 -8.22 2.40 7.06
C ARG A 60 -8.17 2.04 5.58
N VAL A 61 -6.99 1.82 5.01
CA VAL A 61 -6.88 1.55 3.56
C VAL A 61 -7.69 0.33 3.15
N PRO A 62 -7.61 -0.83 3.84
CA PRO A 62 -8.41 -1.99 3.45
C PRO A 62 -9.92 -1.72 3.51
N ARG A 63 -10.38 -1.03 4.55
CA ARG A 63 -11.80 -0.67 4.73
C ARG A 63 -12.30 0.31 3.67
N VAL A 64 -11.44 1.23 3.22
CA VAL A 64 -11.74 2.12 2.10
C VAL A 64 -11.89 1.31 0.81
N LEU A 65 -10.99 0.35 0.56
CA LEU A 65 -11.06 -0.52 -0.62
C LEU A 65 -12.33 -1.37 -0.64
N GLU A 66 -12.69 -1.99 0.49
CA GLU A 66 -13.93 -2.77 0.63
C GLU A 66 -15.17 -1.92 0.33
N ARG A 67 -15.26 -0.71 0.89
CA ARG A 67 -16.40 0.19 0.63
C ARG A 67 -16.48 0.65 -0.81
N ASN A 68 -15.33 0.93 -1.43
CA ASN A 68 -15.28 1.29 -2.85
C ASN A 68 -15.75 0.12 -3.71
N TRP A 69 -15.35 -1.11 -3.38
CA TRP A 69 -15.83 -2.31 -4.06
C TRP A 69 -17.34 -2.49 -3.94
N ASP A 70 -17.88 -2.40 -2.72
CA ASP A 70 -19.32 -2.52 -2.47
C ASP A 70 -20.13 -1.47 -3.26
N THR A 71 -19.61 -0.24 -3.34
CA THR A 71 -20.21 0.85 -4.12
C THR A 71 -20.20 0.51 -5.61
N SER A 72 -19.06 0.08 -6.16
CA SER A 72 -18.96 -0.32 -7.57
C SER A 72 -19.86 -1.50 -7.94
N VAL A 73 -20.04 -2.46 -7.03
CA VAL A 73 -20.95 -3.60 -7.24
C VAL A 73 -22.41 -3.12 -7.26
N ALA A 74 -22.80 -2.23 -6.33
CA ALA A 74 -24.14 -1.66 -6.30
C ALA A 74 -24.44 -0.88 -7.58
N GLU A 75 -23.51 -0.02 -8.03
CA GLU A 75 -23.62 0.74 -9.28
C GLU A 75 -23.77 -0.21 -10.50
N TYR A 76 -22.95 -1.26 -10.58
CA TYR A 76 -23.01 -2.23 -11.67
C TYR A 76 -24.34 -3.01 -11.70
N LEU A 77 -24.87 -3.40 -10.54
CA LEU A 77 -26.16 -4.11 -10.44
C LEU A 77 -27.32 -3.19 -10.81
N GLU A 78 -27.25 -1.91 -10.45
CA GLU A 78 -28.24 -0.91 -10.84
C GLU A 78 -28.25 -0.72 -12.36
N GLU A 79 -27.07 -0.55 -12.98
CA GLU A 79 -26.94 -0.44 -14.44
C GLU A 79 -27.50 -1.67 -15.16
N ARG A 80 -27.19 -2.87 -14.67
CA ARG A 80 -27.71 -4.15 -15.20
C ARG A 80 -29.22 -4.25 -15.08
N THR A 81 -29.78 -3.81 -13.96
CA THR A 81 -31.24 -3.85 -13.71
C THR A 81 -31.96 -2.87 -14.63
N ASN A 82 -31.43 -1.65 -14.76
CA ASN A 82 -31.97 -0.63 -15.66
C ASN A 82 -31.92 -1.08 -17.13
N ALA A 83 -30.81 -1.71 -17.56
CA ALA A 83 -30.69 -2.27 -18.91
C ALA A 83 -31.70 -3.41 -19.17
N ALA A 84 -31.91 -4.30 -18.18
CA ALA A 84 -32.89 -5.37 -18.29
C ALA A 84 -34.33 -4.82 -18.40
N MET A 85 -34.68 -3.83 -17.57
CA MET A 85 -35.99 -3.17 -17.63
C MET A 85 -36.23 -2.49 -18.98
N ALA A 86 -35.25 -1.75 -19.50
CA ALA A 86 -35.34 -1.10 -20.80
C ALA A 86 -35.52 -2.13 -21.95
N SER A 87 -34.87 -3.29 -21.87
CA SER A 87 -35.03 -4.35 -22.87
C SER A 87 -36.40 -5.02 -22.81
N ALA A 88 -36.99 -5.19 -21.63
CA ALA A 88 -38.33 -5.73 -21.46
C ALA A 88 -39.41 -4.76 -21.99
N GLU A 89 -39.24 -3.47 -21.76
CA GLU A 89 -40.15 -2.43 -22.24
C GLU A 89 -40.13 -2.30 -23.79
N ALA A 90 -38.96 -2.50 -24.41
CA ALA A 90 -38.80 -2.54 -25.87
C ALA A 90 -39.48 -3.77 -26.52
N ASP A 91 -39.47 -4.92 -25.84
CA ASP A 91 -40.11 -6.15 -26.31
C ASP A 91 -41.65 -6.04 -26.19
N GLU A 92 -42.15 -5.44 -25.11
CA GLU A 92 -43.58 -5.19 -24.92
C GLU A 92 -44.17 -4.16 -25.90
N THR A 93 -43.39 -3.13 -26.29
CA THR A 93 -43.79 -2.19 -27.35
C THR A 93 -43.76 -2.81 -28.75
N THR A 94 -42.93 -3.83 -28.97
CA THR A 94 -42.87 -4.55 -30.27
C THR A 94 -44.07 -5.50 -30.43
N VAL A 95 -44.53 -6.16 -29.35
CA VAL A 95 -45.69 -7.08 -29.39
C VAL A 95 -47.04 -6.35 -29.53
N THR A 96 -47.13 -5.09 -29.09
CA THR A 96 -48.39 -4.31 -29.16
C THR A 96 -48.65 -3.65 -30.52
N GLN A 97 -47.62 -3.47 -31.36
CA GLN A 97 -47.81 -2.91 -32.72
C GLN A 97 -48.32 -3.92 -33.76
N ASP A 98 -48.18 -5.24 -33.53
CA ASP A 98 -48.58 -6.28 -34.49
C ASP A 98 -50.04 -6.78 -34.34
N ARG A 99 -50.84 -6.19 -33.44
CA ARG A 99 -52.27 -6.53 -33.24
C ARG A 99 -53.25 -5.44 -33.72
N ALA A 100 -53.01 -4.87 -34.90
CA ALA A 100 -54.01 -4.11 -35.64
C ALA A 100 -54.67 -4.97 -36.75
N VAL A 101 -55.34 -6.07 -36.38
CA VAL A 101 -56.28 -6.76 -37.28
C VAL A 101 -57.70 -6.34 -36.91
N PRO A 102 -58.46 -5.66 -37.79
CA PRO A 102 -59.81 -5.24 -37.47
C PRO A 102 -60.77 -6.44 -37.62
N GLY A 103 -61.36 -6.85 -36.50
CA GLY A 103 -62.67 -7.47 -36.47
C GLY A 103 -62.73 -8.94 -36.06
N ARG A 104 -63.09 -9.19 -34.79
CA ARG A 104 -64.20 -10.10 -34.44
C ARG A 104 -64.57 -9.92 -32.96
N ARG A 105 -65.85 -9.63 -32.68
CA ARG A 105 -66.43 -9.77 -31.34
C ARG A 105 -66.51 -11.25 -30.98
N SER A 106 -66.02 -11.65 -29.82
CA SER A 106 -66.62 -12.76 -29.06
C SER A 106 -66.26 -12.72 -27.57
N ARG A 107 -67.32 -12.58 -26.78
CA ARG A 107 -67.59 -13.05 -25.42
C ARG A 107 -66.43 -13.72 -24.64
N GLY A 108 -66.17 -13.14 -23.47
CA GLY A 108 -66.27 -13.83 -22.18
C GLY A 108 -65.17 -14.82 -21.82
N SER A 109 -64.24 -14.37 -20.98
CA SER A 109 -63.95 -15.05 -19.72
C SER A 109 -63.36 -14.05 -18.74
N GLU A 110 -64.03 -13.95 -17.61
CA GLU A 110 -63.64 -13.20 -16.43
C GLU A 110 -62.52 -13.98 -15.75
N PHE A 111 -61.27 -13.60 -16.00
CA PHE A 111 -60.13 -14.01 -15.18
C PHE A 111 -59.61 -12.77 -14.46
N ALA A 112 -59.99 -12.66 -13.19
CA ALA A 112 -59.46 -11.68 -12.27
C ALA A 112 -57.96 -11.92 -12.07
N PRO A 113 -57.08 -10.92 -12.27
CA PRO A 113 -55.75 -10.95 -11.70
C PRO A 113 -55.87 -10.53 -10.23
N THR A 114 -55.60 -11.51 -9.37
CA THR A 114 -55.28 -11.34 -7.95
C THR A 114 -54.23 -10.25 -7.72
N GLU A 115 -54.52 -9.41 -6.73
CA GLU A 115 -53.62 -8.58 -5.92
C GLU A 115 -52.10 -8.80 -6.14
N ALA A 116 -51.51 -8.06 -7.07
CA ALA A 116 -50.05 -7.87 -7.13
C ALA A 116 -49.64 -6.51 -7.72
N ALA A 117 -50.56 -5.54 -7.79
CA ALA A 117 -50.33 -4.21 -8.37
C ALA A 117 -50.34 -3.09 -7.31
N ALA A 118 -49.81 -3.35 -6.11
CA ALA A 118 -49.67 -2.35 -5.07
C ALA A 118 -48.28 -2.44 -4.42
N ARG A 119 -47.25 -2.08 -5.18
CA ARG A 119 -45.93 -1.64 -4.70
C ARG A 119 -45.11 -1.02 -5.85
N ALA A 120 -45.75 -0.20 -6.65
CA ALA A 120 -45.08 0.73 -7.55
C ALA A 120 -45.23 2.12 -6.93
N ASP A 121 -44.38 2.42 -5.95
CA ASP A 121 -44.12 3.78 -5.47
C ASP A 121 -42.94 3.72 -4.48
N THR A 122 -41.73 3.86 -4.99
CA THR A 122 -40.69 4.62 -4.27
C THR A 122 -39.80 5.29 -5.31
N PRO A 123 -40.00 6.58 -5.61
CA PRO A 123 -39.04 7.32 -6.42
C PRO A 123 -37.76 7.48 -5.61
N ALA A 124 -36.63 7.13 -6.24
CA ALA A 124 -35.27 7.61 -5.99
C ALA A 124 -35.09 8.34 -4.64
N GLY A 125 -35.01 7.56 -3.56
CA GLY A 125 -34.50 8.06 -2.30
C GLY A 125 -33.01 8.31 -2.46
N LYS A 126 -32.62 9.54 -2.82
CA LYS A 126 -31.25 10.04 -2.66
C LYS A 126 -30.76 9.59 -1.28
N ALA A 127 -29.80 8.67 -1.26
CA ALA A 127 -29.18 8.21 -0.03
C ALA A 127 -28.70 9.43 0.75
N LYS A 128 -29.36 9.70 1.88
CA LYS A 128 -28.99 10.76 2.82
C LYS A 128 -27.54 10.51 3.26
N GLY A 129 -26.64 11.40 2.84
CA GLY A 129 -25.32 11.66 3.41
C GLY A 129 -24.54 10.42 3.88
N ALA A 130 -23.94 9.69 2.94
CA ALA A 130 -22.85 8.80 3.31
C ALA A 130 -21.75 9.66 3.97
N GLU A 131 -21.55 9.53 5.28
CA GLU A 131 -20.43 10.17 5.98
C GLU A 131 -19.13 9.83 5.23
N THR A 132 -18.39 10.87 4.84
CA THR A 132 -17.19 10.71 4.03
C THR A 132 -16.15 9.91 4.80
N TYR A 133 -15.81 8.72 4.32
CA TYR A 133 -14.81 7.87 4.95
C TYR A 133 -13.55 7.79 4.09
N ASN A 134 -12.47 8.35 4.62
CA ASN A 134 -11.15 8.33 4.00
C ASN A 134 -10.05 8.29 5.07
N LEU A 135 -8.80 8.51 4.67
CA LEU A 135 -7.65 8.50 5.59
C LEU A 135 -7.72 9.61 6.64
N MET A 136 -8.30 10.76 6.30
CA MET A 136 -8.36 11.95 7.18
C MET A 136 -9.67 12.03 7.97
N HIS A 137 -10.77 11.51 7.41
CA HIS A 137 -12.12 11.61 7.97
C HIS A 137 -12.78 10.25 8.16
N PRO A 138 -13.48 10.01 9.29
CA PRO A 138 -13.57 10.89 10.47
C PRO A 138 -12.23 10.97 11.23
N GLY A 139 -12.06 11.94 12.13
CA GLY A 139 -10.86 12.03 12.97
C GLY A 139 -10.68 10.80 13.89
N SER A 140 -9.53 10.69 14.55
CA SER A 140 -9.26 9.62 15.51
C SER A 140 -10.32 9.60 16.63
N HIS A 141 -10.94 8.44 16.83
CA HIS A 141 -12.01 8.26 17.82
C HIS A 141 -11.94 6.88 18.46
N CYS A 142 -12.61 6.70 19.59
CA CYS A 142 -12.72 5.41 20.25
C CYS A 142 -13.83 4.57 19.58
N ASP A 143 -13.49 3.35 19.16
CA ASP A 143 -14.43 2.42 18.53
C ASP A 143 -15.60 1.99 19.43
N ALA A 144 -15.43 2.05 20.76
CA ALA A 144 -16.44 1.60 21.71
C ALA A 144 -17.45 2.68 22.10
N CYS A 145 -17.02 3.94 22.22
CA CYS A 145 -17.87 5.03 22.74
C CYS A 145 -18.01 6.23 21.79
N GLY A 146 -17.29 6.24 20.66
CA GLY A 146 -17.31 7.36 19.73
C GLY A 146 -16.61 8.63 20.23
N HIS A 147 -15.97 8.60 21.41
CA HIS A 147 -15.19 9.73 21.93
C HIS A 147 -14.15 10.18 20.91
N ARG A 148 -14.19 11.45 20.52
CA ARG A 148 -13.18 12.05 19.64
C ARG A 148 -11.91 12.31 20.45
N LEU A 149 -10.81 11.69 20.02
CA LEU A 149 -9.54 11.78 20.72
C LEU A 149 -8.98 13.19 20.61
N ARG A 150 -8.55 13.73 21.76
CA ARG A 150 -7.87 15.03 21.83
C ARG A 150 -6.44 14.90 21.32
N VAL A 151 -5.81 16.03 20.94
CA VAL A 151 -4.45 16.03 20.35
C VAL A 151 -3.44 15.30 21.24
N TRP A 152 -3.47 15.49 22.56
CA TRP A 152 -2.54 14.81 23.47
C TRP A 152 -2.86 13.32 23.68
N GLU A 153 -4.11 12.90 23.45
CA GLU A 153 -4.50 11.48 23.44
C GLU A 153 -4.00 10.77 22.17
N ASN A 154 -3.58 11.56 21.17
CA ASN A 154 -3.02 11.10 19.91
C ASN A 154 -1.48 11.24 19.83
N ILE A 155 -0.80 11.56 20.96
CA ILE A 155 0.67 11.59 20.99
C ILE A 155 1.19 10.13 20.99
N PRO A 156 1.95 9.71 19.96
CA PRO A 156 2.34 8.31 19.79
C PRO A 156 3.09 7.78 21.01
N VAL A 157 2.77 6.55 21.44
CA VAL A 157 3.32 5.81 22.59
C VAL A 157 3.08 6.49 23.94
N LEU A 158 3.35 7.77 24.08
CA LEU A 158 3.21 8.55 25.30
C LEU A 158 1.76 8.58 25.77
N SER A 159 0.80 8.84 24.88
CA SER A 159 -0.61 8.85 25.26
C SER A 159 -1.06 7.48 25.77
N TYR A 160 -0.61 6.40 25.12
CA TYR A 160 -0.90 5.03 25.53
C TYR A 160 -0.37 4.73 26.93
N LEU A 161 0.86 5.14 27.23
CA LEU A 161 1.47 4.95 28.55
C LEU A 161 0.75 5.77 29.63
N LEU A 162 0.47 7.05 29.37
CA LEU A 162 -0.21 7.94 30.31
C LEU A 162 -1.64 7.48 30.61
N LEU A 163 -2.36 7.00 29.59
CA LEU A 163 -3.71 6.45 29.72
C LEU A 163 -3.73 4.98 30.18
N ARG A 164 -2.56 4.37 30.43
CA ARG A 164 -2.39 2.96 30.83
C ARG A 164 -3.08 1.98 29.88
N GLY A 165 -3.01 2.28 28.57
CA GLY A 165 -3.61 1.49 27.51
C GLY A 165 -5.14 1.46 27.52
N ARG A 166 -5.79 2.51 28.03
CA ARG A 166 -7.26 2.60 28.10
C ARG A 166 -7.77 3.91 27.50
N CYS A 167 -9.01 3.91 27.02
CA CYS A 167 -9.66 5.15 26.59
C CYS A 167 -9.83 6.12 27.78
N GLY A 168 -9.59 7.41 27.55
CA GLY A 168 -9.77 8.46 28.56
C GLY A 168 -11.23 8.67 28.99
N SER A 169 -12.22 8.29 28.17
CA SER A 169 -13.64 8.46 28.47
C SER A 169 -14.32 7.18 28.95
N CYS A 170 -14.25 6.08 28.18
CA CYS A 170 -14.98 4.83 28.50
C CYS A 170 -14.12 3.76 29.16
N HIS A 171 -12.82 3.99 29.33
CA HIS A 171 -11.84 3.05 29.90
C HIS A 171 -11.72 1.69 29.20
N THR A 172 -12.29 1.54 28.00
CA THR A 172 -12.06 0.34 27.18
C THR A 172 -10.57 0.19 26.87
N ARG A 173 -10.09 -1.04 26.71
CA ARG A 173 -8.68 -1.31 26.44
C ARG A 173 -8.34 -0.93 24.99
N ILE A 174 -7.23 -0.22 24.82
CA ILE A 174 -6.63 0.08 23.52
C ILE A 174 -5.65 -1.05 23.19
N SER A 175 -5.74 -1.57 21.95
CA SER A 175 -4.87 -2.67 21.50
C SER A 175 -3.39 -2.28 21.59
N ILE A 176 -2.55 -3.22 22.02
CA ILE A 176 -1.09 -3.03 22.07
C ILE A 176 -0.46 -2.91 20.67
N ARG A 177 -1.19 -3.28 19.61
CA ARG A 177 -0.71 -3.17 18.23
C ARG A 177 -0.36 -1.72 17.86
N TYR A 178 -1.18 -0.75 18.29
CA TYR A 178 -0.98 0.67 17.99
C TYR A 178 0.40 1.17 18.48
N PRO A 179 0.75 1.11 19.79
CA PRO A 179 2.05 1.55 20.25
C PRO A 179 3.21 0.69 19.73
N LEU A 180 2.99 -0.58 19.39
CA LEU A 180 4.04 -1.42 18.79
C LEU A 180 4.42 -0.95 17.37
N LEU A 181 3.44 -0.60 16.53
CA LEU A 181 3.71 -0.06 15.20
C LEU A 181 4.42 1.31 15.28
N GLU A 182 3.99 2.15 16.22
CA GLU A 182 4.64 3.44 16.48
C GLU A 182 6.11 3.24 16.89
N LEU A 183 6.37 2.37 17.87
CA LEU A 183 7.74 2.04 18.31
C LEU A 183 8.58 1.40 17.20
N ALA A 184 8.01 0.50 16.40
CA ALA A 184 8.71 -0.11 15.27
C ALA A 184 9.14 0.96 14.25
N SER A 185 8.26 1.91 13.93
CA SER A 185 8.60 3.02 13.03
C SER A 185 9.68 3.93 13.62
N GLY A 186 9.58 4.28 14.91
CA GLY A 186 10.62 5.04 15.62
C GLY A 186 12.00 4.34 15.60
N LEU A 187 12.00 3.01 15.80
CA LEU A 187 13.22 2.21 15.73
C LEU A 187 13.80 2.15 14.31
N LEU A 188 12.96 1.98 13.29
CA LEU A 188 13.39 1.99 11.88
C LEU A 188 13.97 3.35 11.47
N ALA A 189 13.41 4.45 11.99
CA ALA A 189 13.96 5.79 11.77
C ALA A 189 15.37 5.91 12.39
N ALA A 190 15.53 5.47 13.64
CA ALA A 190 16.84 5.46 14.31
C ALA A 190 17.85 4.55 13.59
N LEU A 191 17.41 3.39 13.10
CA LEU A 191 18.25 2.45 12.36
C LEU A 191 18.70 3.03 11.02
N ALA A 192 17.79 3.70 10.29
CA ALA A 192 18.13 4.39 9.05
C ALA A 192 19.15 5.51 9.28
N TRP A 193 18.95 6.31 10.34
CA TRP A 193 19.89 7.35 10.73
C TRP A 193 21.27 6.79 11.09
N TRP A 194 21.32 5.70 11.84
CA TRP A 194 22.56 5.04 12.20
C TRP A 194 23.30 4.44 10.99
N ARG A 195 22.56 3.82 10.06
CA ARG A 195 23.16 3.07 8.94
C ARG A 195 23.60 3.93 7.77
N PHE A 196 22.85 4.99 7.46
CA PHE A 196 23.07 5.85 6.30
C PHE A 196 23.59 7.24 6.67
N GLY A 197 23.63 7.56 7.97
CA GLY A 197 24.05 8.86 8.47
C GLY A 197 23.04 9.98 8.22
N PRO A 198 23.32 11.19 8.72
CA PRO A 198 22.51 12.36 8.48
C PRO A 198 22.46 12.73 6.99
N GLY A 199 21.30 12.57 6.35
CA GLY A 199 21.13 12.98 4.96
C GLY A 199 19.90 12.40 4.29
N PHE A 200 19.80 12.64 2.98
CA PHE A 200 18.68 12.18 2.16
C PHE A 200 18.57 10.64 2.13
N ALA A 201 19.70 9.92 2.09
CA ALA A 201 19.70 8.46 2.10
C ALA A 201 19.03 7.86 3.34
N ALA A 202 19.22 8.45 4.54
CA ALA A 202 18.53 7.99 5.75
C ALA A 202 17.02 8.27 5.70
N ILE A 203 16.60 9.42 5.16
CA ILE A 203 15.18 9.72 4.97
C ILE A 203 14.54 8.73 3.99
N ALA A 204 15.21 8.48 2.86
CA ALA A 204 14.76 7.53 1.86
C ALA A 204 14.69 6.09 2.41
N ALA A 205 15.70 5.67 3.18
CA ALA A 205 15.73 4.36 3.83
C ALA A 205 14.64 4.22 4.91
N PHE A 206 14.37 5.27 5.68
CA PHE A 206 13.24 5.28 6.60
C PHE A 206 11.90 5.22 5.85
N GLY A 207 11.75 5.97 4.76
CA GLY A 207 10.57 5.92 3.90
C GLY A 207 10.33 4.52 3.34
N PHE A 208 11.37 3.85 2.85
CA PHE A 208 11.33 2.46 2.44
C PHE A 208 10.83 1.56 3.57
N ALA A 209 11.45 1.66 4.74
CA ALA A 209 11.13 0.80 5.88
C ALA A 209 9.72 1.05 6.43
N ALA A 210 9.25 2.30 6.43
CA ALA A 210 7.91 2.67 6.84
C ALA A 210 6.83 2.12 5.87
N VAL A 211 7.08 2.19 4.56
CA VAL A 211 6.18 1.59 3.55
C VAL A 211 6.20 0.07 3.64
N ALA A 212 7.37 -0.54 3.78
CA ALA A 212 7.51 -1.98 3.98
C ALA A 212 6.79 -2.47 5.25
N LEU A 213 6.92 -1.75 6.37
CA LEU A 213 6.17 -2.01 7.60
C LEU A 213 4.66 -1.91 7.37
N THR A 214 4.21 -0.85 6.68
CA THR A 214 2.78 -0.64 6.35
C THR A 214 2.23 -1.79 5.53
N LEU A 215 2.88 -2.14 4.41
CA LEU A 215 2.47 -3.21 3.51
C LEU A 215 2.51 -4.58 4.20
N SER A 216 3.53 -4.84 5.02
CA SER A 216 3.62 -6.06 5.83
C SER A 216 2.45 -6.19 6.79
N CYS A 217 2.05 -5.12 7.47
CA CYS A 217 0.93 -5.16 8.40
C CYS A 217 -0.41 -5.34 7.67
N ILE A 218 -0.62 -4.63 6.55
CA ILE A 218 -1.84 -4.79 5.75
C ILE A 218 -1.95 -6.22 5.22
N ASP A 219 -0.89 -6.75 4.61
CA ASP A 219 -0.92 -8.09 4.01
C ASP A 219 -1.08 -9.19 5.06
N TRP A 220 -0.50 -9.02 6.25
CA TRP A 220 -0.72 -9.97 7.35
C TRP A 220 -2.17 -10.00 7.84
N GLU A 221 -2.89 -8.87 7.78
CA GLU A 221 -4.28 -8.78 8.26
C GLU A 221 -5.31 -9.15 7.19
N THR A 222 -5.04 -8.83 5.91
CA THR A 222 -6.04 -8.95 4.84
C THR A 222 -5.58 -9.78 3.64
N GLY A 223 -4.30 -10.10 3.52
CA GLY A 223 -3.73 -10.72 2.32
C GLY A 223 -3.76 -9.80 1.08
N LEU A 224 -3.91 -8.49 1.29
CA LEU A 224 -3.98 -7.49 0.22
C LEU A 224 -2.75 -6.59 0.25
N LEU A 225 -2.24 -6.27 -0.95
CA LEU A 225 -1.19 -5.27 -1.15
C LEU A 225 -1.74 -4.15 -2.04
N PRO A 226 -2.20 -3.02 -1.46
CA PRO A 226 -2.87 -1.95 -2.20
C PRO A 226 -1.97 -1.30 -3.25
N ASP A 227 -2.46 -1.24 -4.50
CA ASP A 227 -1.78 -0.57 -5.62
C ASP A 227 -1.50 0.92 -5.35
N ALA A 228 -2.37 1.56 -4.57
CA ALA A 228 -2.19 2.94 -4.11
C ALA A 228 -0.95 3.15 -3.22
N ILE A 229 -0.34 2.09 -2.71
CA ILE A 229 0.90 2.12 -1.92
C ILE A 229 2.05 1.45 -2.68
N THR A 230 1.82 0.27 -3.26
CA THR A 230 2.89 -0.52 -3.92
C THR A 230 3.43 0.16 -5.18
N LEU A 231 2.58 0.78 -6.01
CA LEU A 231 3.02 1.42 -7.25
C LEU A 231 3.79 2.73 -6.98
N PRO A 232 3.31 3.65 -6.12
CA PRO A 232 4.14 4.80 -5.72
C PRO A 232 5.45 4.39 -5.08
N PHE A 233 5.47 3.29 -4.33
CA PHE A 233 6.69 2.76 -3.74
C PHE A 233 7.71 2.30 -4.79
N LEU A 234 7.26 1.62 -5.85
CA LEU A 234 8.11 1.27 -7.00
C LEU A 234 8.67 2.52 -7.66
N TRP A 235 7.82 3.49 -7.99
CA TRP A 235 8.24 4.73 -8.63
C TRP A 235 9.21 5.53 -7.77
N ALA A 236 8.98 5.60 -6.45
CA ALA A 236 9.88 6.24 -5.52
C ALA A 236 11.28 5.61 -5.55
N GLY A 237 11.39 4.28 -5.63
CA GLY A 237 12.68 3.59 -5.75
C GLY A 237 13.45 3.98 -7.01
N LEU A 238 12.77 4.04 -8.16
CA LEU A 238 13.38 4.48 -9.42
C LEU A 238 13.82 5.95 -9.37
N LEU A 239 12.99 6.83 -8.79
CA LEU A 239 13.29 8.25 -8.68
C LEU A 239 14.43 8.53 -7.71
N ILE A 240 14.49 7.80 -6.59
CA ILE A 240 15.56 7.94 -5.60
C ILE A 240 16.89 7.45 -6.18
N ASN A 241 16.89 6.36 -6.94
CA ASN A 241 18.08 5.83 -7.61
C ASN A 241 18.47 6.59 -8.90
N LEU A 242 17.84 7.75 -9.21
CA LEU A 242 18.38 8.70 -10.19
C LEU A 242 19.73 9.26 -9.75
N ASP A 243 19.89 9.46 -8.44
CA ASP A 243 21.17 9.63 -7.75
C ASP A 243 21.47 8.30 -7.06
N PRO A 244 22.53 7.55 -7.42
CA PRO A 244 22.72 6.14 -7.05
C PRO A 244 22.90 5.93 -5.54
N SER A 245 21.80 6.06 -4.79
CA SER A 245 21.74 6.08 -3.33
C SER A 245 21.76 4.66 -2.75
N PHE A 246 21.07 3.73 -3.42
CA PHE A 246 20.98 2.33 -3.00
C PHE A 246 21.40 1.36 -4.11
N ALA A 247 21.11 1.70 -5.36
CA ALA A 247 21.51 0.94 -6.55
C ALA A 247 21.78 1.89 -7.72
N THR A 248 22.49 1.40 -8.74
CA THR A 248 22.55 2.13 -10.01
C THR A 248 21.17 2.14 -10.67
N LEU A 249 20.84 3.18 -11.43
CA LEU A 249 19.55 3.24 -12.12
C LEU A 249 19.33 2.04 -13.06
N GLY A 250 20.39 1.57 -13.72
CA GLY A 250 20.34 0.37 -14.55
C GLY A 250 19.96 -0.88 -13.75
N ASP A 251 20.62 -1.11 -12.61
CA ASP A 251 20.31 -2.23 -11.73
C ASP A 251 18.91 -2.14 -11.13
N ALA A 252 18.44 -0.93 -10.82
CA ALA A 252 17.09 -0.67 -10.30
C ALA A 252 16.00 -0.99 -11.33
N VAL A 253 16.17 -0.54 -12.58
CA VAL A 253 15.23 -0.83 -13.68
C VAL A 253 15.22 -2.33 -14.01
N ILE A 254 16.40 -2.94 -14.11
CA ILE A 254 16.53 -4.39 -14.32
C ILE A 254 15.92 -5.13 -13.14
N GLY A 255 16.19 -4.70 -11.91
CA GLY A 255 15.60 -5.27 -10.69
C GLY A 255 14.08 -5.22 -10.73
N ALA A 256 13.48 -4.08 -11.04
CA ALA A 256 12.03 -3.94 -11.14
C ALA A 256 11.43 -4.86 -12.21
N ALA A 257 11.99 -4.86 -13.42
CA ALA A 257 11.52 -5.70 -14.51
C ALA A 257 11.70 -7.19 -14.22
N ALA A 258 12.91 -7.60 -13.80
CA ALA A 258 13.25 -8.99 -13.51
C ALA A 258 12.45 -9.52 -12.31
N GLY A 259 12.26 -8.70 -11.26
CA GLY A 259 11.45 -9.06 -10.10
C GLY A 259 10.01 -9.38 -10.48
N TYR A 260 9.36 -8.49 -11.24
CA TYR A 260 7.99 -8.73 -11.71
C TYR A 260 7.90 -9.98 -12.59
N VAL A 261 8.74 -10.05 -13.64
CA VAL A 261 8.70 -11.15 -14.62
C VAL A 261 9.02 -12.49 -13.96
N PHE A 262 9.96 -12.54 -13.01
CA PHE A 262 10.33 -13.76 -12.33
C PHE A 262 9.15 -14.36 -11.55
N LEU A 263 8.52 -13.60 -10.65
CA LEU A 263 7.38 -14.12 -9.88
C LEU A 263 6.15 -14.35 -10.77
N TRP A 264 6.00 -13.58 -11.86
CA TRP A 264 4.96 -13.82 -12.86
C TRP A 264 5.15 -15.16 -13.59
N CYS A 265 6.38 -15.51 -13.96
CA CYS A 265 6.70 -16.82 -14.53
C CYS A 265 6.42 -17.95 -13.54
N VAL A 266 6.78 -17.77 -12.26
CA VAL A 266 6.48 -18.76 -11.20
C VAL A 266 4.97 -18.93 -11.03
N TYR A 267 4.21 -17.83 -11.01
CA TYR A 267 2.75 -17.84 -10.94
C TYR A 267 2.14 -18.68 -12.08
N TRP A 268 2.50 -18.39 -13.33
CA TRP A 268 1.97 -19.14 -14.48
C TRP A 268 2.41 -20.60 -14.49
N GLY A 269 3.67 -20.88 -14.12
CA GLY A 269 4.16 -22.26 -14.02
C GLY A 269 3.38 -23.07 -12.98
N PHE A 270 3.10 -22.48 -11.82
CA PHE A 270 2.29 -23.11 -10.79
C PHE A 270 0.84 -23.30 -11.22
N TRP A 271 0.24 -22.26 -11.82
CA TRP A 271 -1.13 -22.32 -12.33
C TRP A 271 -1.30 -23.41 -13.39
N TRP A 272 -0.38 -23.51 -14.36
CA TRP A 272 -0.41 -24.57 -15.38
C TRP A 272 -0.36 -25.96 -14.74
N TRP A 273 0.49 -26.15 -13.72
CA TRP A 273 0.68 -27.46 -13.11
C TRP A 273 -0.47 -27.88 -12.18
N ARG A 274 -0.97 -26.95 -11.35
CA ARG A 274 -1.92 -27.26 -10.27
C ARG A 274 -3.35 -26.84 -10.57
N GLY A 275 -3.58 -25.94 -11.54
CA GLY A 275 -4.88 -25.36 -11.82
C GLY A 275 -5.42 -24.48 -10.68
N VAL A 276 -4.56 -24.05 -9.77
CA VAL A 276 -4.91 -23.25 -8.59
C VAL A 276 -4.02 -22.00 -8.56
N GLU A 277 -4.61 -20.88 -8.12
CA GLU A 277 -3.88 -19.63 -7.90
C GLU A 277 -2.90 -19.80 -6.72
N GLY A 278 -1.60 -19.76 -7.01
CA GLY A 278 -0.56 -20.05 -6.03
C GLY A 278 0.03 -18.83 -5.32
N ILE A 279 0.30 -17.75 -6.05
CA ILE A 279 0.98 -16.55 -5.55
C ILE A 279 0.10 -15.33 -5.81
N GLY A 280 -0.01 -14.43 -4.84
CA GLY A 280 -0.82 -13.22 -4.97
C GLY A 280 -0.20 -12.23 -5.97
N HIS A 281 -1.03 -11.59 -6.81
CA HIS A 281 -0.56 -10.55 -7.73
C HIS A 281 0.07 -9.35 -7.02
N GLY A 282 -0.29 -9.12 -5.75
CA GLY A 282 0.37 -8.12 -4.90
C GLY A 282 1.86 -8.40 -4.70
N ASP A 283 2.23 -9.67 -4.49
CA ASP A 283 3.62 -10.08 -4.23
C ASP A 283 4.53 -9.80 -5.42
N LEU A 284 4.02 -10.00 -6.64
CA LEU A 284 4.72 -9.69 -7.90
C LEU A 284 5.08 -8.19 -7.95
N LYS A 285 4.11 -7.32 -7.61
CA LYS A 285 4.29 -5.86 -7.62
C LYS A 285 5.23 -5.41 -6.50
N LEU A 286 5.10 -5.97 -5.30
CA LEU A 286 5.98 -5.67 -4.18
C LEU A 286 7.41 -6.09 -4.48
N PHE A 287 7.63 -7.28 -5.04
CA PHE A 287 8.98 -7.74 -5.39
C PHE A 287 9.60 -6.88 -6.50
N ALA A 288 8.81 -6.43 -7.49
CA ALA A 288 9.24 -5.43 -8.45
C ALA A 288 9.62 -4.10 -7.80
N ALA A 289 8.82 -3.61 -6.84
CA ALA A 289 9.13 -2.41 -6.08
C ALA A 289 10.45 -2.57 -5.31
N LEU A 290 10.65 -3.68 -4.60
CA LEU A 290 11.91 -3.97 -3.92
C LEU A 290 13.11 -3.97 -4.90
N GLY A 291 12.91 -4.44 -6.13
CA GLY A 291 13.92 -4.41 -7.19
C GLY A 291 14.27 -3.00 -7.65
N ALA A 292 13.29 -2.09 -7.70
CA ALA A 292 13.51 -0.68 -7.99
C ALA A 292 14.37 0.03 -6.91
N TRP A 293 14.31 -0.43 -5.67
CA TRP A 293 15.10 0.13 -4.57
C TRP A 293 16.47 -0.51 -4.43
N LEU A 294 16.54 -1.85 -4.45
CA LEU A 294 17.72 -2.62 -4.07
C LEU A 294 18.52 -3.16 -5.27
N GLY A 295 18.02 -2.99 -6.49
CA GLY A 295 18.57 -3.58 -7.70
C GLY A 295 18.37 -5.09 -7.79
N TRP A 296 18.72 -5.67 -8.95
CA TRP A 296 18.53 -7.10 -9.21
C TRP A 296 19.37 -8.01 -8.30
N THR A 297 20.52 -7.53 -7.84
CA THR A 297 21.43 -8.29 -6.95
C THR A 297 20.83 -8.43 -5.56
N GLY A 298 20.19 -7.36 -5.06
CA GLY A 298 19.44 -7.39 -3.81
C GLY A 298 18.23 -8.33 -3.87
N LEU A 299 17.56 -8.44 -5.03
CA LEU A 299 16.40 -9.32 -5.16
C LEU A 299 16.69 -10.79 -4.91
N VAL A 300 17.85 -11.29 -5.32
CA VAL A 300 18.24 -12.69 -5.06
C VAL A 300 18.28 -12.94 -3.55
N GLN A 301 18.89 -12.03 -2.79
CA GLN A 301 18.96 -12.10 -1.34
C GLN A 301 17.57 -11.99 -0.69
N VAL A 302 16.74 -11.04 -1.14
CA VAL A 302 15.37 -10.88 -0.65
C VAL A 302 14.57 -12.16 -0.83
N LEU A 303 14.62 -12.77 -2.02
CA LEU A 303 13.88 -13.98 -2.33
C LEU A 303 14.29 -15.17 -1.45
N VAL A 304 15.60 -15.35 -1.23
CA VAL A 304 16.12 -16.42 -0.38
C VAL A 304 15.69 -16.23 1.07
N LEU A 305 15.85 -15.03 1.62
CA LEU A 305 15.45 -14.72 3.00
C LEU A 305 13.94 -14.87 3.20
N ALA A 306 13.14 -14.33 2.27
CA ALA A 306 11.69 -14.37 2.35
C ALA A 306 11.15 -15.80 2.24
N SER A 307 11.63 -16.58 1.27
CA SER A 307 11.22 -17.99 1.11
C SER A 307 11.64 -18.86 2.29
N ALA A 308 12.86 -18.68 2.82
CA ALA A 308 13.32 -19.40 4.01
C ALA A 308 12.48 -19.05 5.25
N ALA A 309 12.26 -17.76 5.51
CA ALA A 309 11.45 -17.31 6.65
C ALA A 309 9.99 -17.76 6.52
N GLY A 310 9.39 -17.60 5.34
CA GLY A 310 8.02 -18.03 5.05
C GLY A 310 7.83 -19.54 5.18
N ALA A 311 8.78 -20.34 4.68
CA ALA A 311 8.75 -21.79 4.84
C ALA A 311 8.87 -22.20 6.31
N LEU A 312 9.80 -21.59 7.07
CA LEU A 312 9.96 -21.88 8.50
C LEU A 312 8.69 -21.54 9.30
N VAL A 313 8.11 -20.36 9.08
CA VAL A 313 6.89 -19.93 9.77
C VAL A 313 5.70 -20.78 9.34
N GLY A 314 5.53 -21.04 8.05
CA GLY A 314 4.45 -21.89 7.53
C GLY A 314 4.51 -23.32 8.09
N LEU A 315 5.70 -23.93 8.12
CA LEU A 315 5.91 -25.24 8.72
C LEU A 315 5.63 -25.24 10.23
N ALA A 316 6.07 -24.20 10.96
CA ALA A 316 5.79 -24.06 12.38
C ALA A 316 4.28 -23.88 12.67
N MET A 317 3.57 -23.11 11.85
CA MET A 317 2.12 -22.92 11.96
C MET A 317 1.35 -24.21 11.66
N LEU A 318 1.80 -24.99 10.68
CA LEU A 318 1.24 -26.31 10.39
C LEU A 318 1.52 -27.31 11.52
N ALA A 319 2.74 -27.33 12.06
CA ALA A 319 3.14 -28.21 13.16
C ALA A 319 2.37 -27.90 14.46
N THR A 320 2.13 -26.61 14.73
CA THR A 320 1.34 -26.14 15.89
C THR A 320 -0.17 -26.19 15.67
N ARG A 321 -0.64 -26.70 14.51
CA ARG A 321 -2.05 -26.78 14.10
C ARG A 321 -2.78 -25.44 14.13
N ARG A 322 -2.05 -24.34 13.94
CA ARG A 322 -2.62 -22.99 13.85
C ARG A 322 -3.10 -22.63 12.44
N MET A 323 -2.76 -23.45 11.43
CA MET A 323 -3.11 -23.24 10.03
C MET A 323 -3.44 -24.58 9.37
N LYS A 324 -4.43 -24.59 8.48
CA LYS A 324 -4.74 -25.78 7.65
C LYS A 324 -3.76 -25.88 6.48
N ARG A 325 -3.61 -27.07 5.90
CA ARG A 325 -2.68 -27.30 4.77
C ARG A 325 -2.99 -26.46 3.53
N ASP A 326 -4.27 -26.14 3.33
CA ASP A 326 -4.76 -25.44 2.14
C ASP A 326 -5.11 -23.97 2.43
N GLU A 327 -4.76 -23.48 3.62
CA GLU A 327 -4.94 -22.08 3.99
C GLU A 327 -3.75 -21.27 3.48
N PRO A 328 -3.96 -20.24 2.64
CA PRO A 328 -2.87 -19.47 2.06
C PRO A 328 -2.17 -18.63 3.12
N LEU A 329 -0.83 -18.63 3.10
CA LEU A 329 0.00 -17.78 3.95
C LEU A 329 0.35 -16.48 3.19
N PRO A 330 0.07 -15.29 3.74
CA PRO A 330 0.47 -14.03 3.09
C PRO A 330 2.00 -13.94 3.00
N PHE A 331 2.53 -13.80 1.78
CA PHE A 331 3.96 -13.80 1.51
C PHE A 331 4.60 -12.41 1.61
N GLY A 332 3.81 -11.34 1.46
CA GLY A 332 4.23 -9.95 1.50
C GLY A 332 5.01 -9.55 2.76
N PRO A 333 4.64 -9.98 3.99
CA PRO A 333 5.40 -9.71 5.20
C PRO A 333 6.84 -10.21 5.12
N PHE A 334 7.04 -11.41 4.57
CA PHE A 334 8.37 -12.00 4.45
C PHE A 334 9.21 -11.24 3.40
N LEU A 335 8.60 -10.83 2.28
CA LEU A 335 9.25 -9.96 1.29
C LEU A 335 9.65 -8.60 1.88
N ALA A 336 8.74 -7.95 2.61
CA ALA A 336 8.98 -6.64 3.21
C ALA A 336 10.09 -6.68 4.27
N VAL A 337 10.07 -7.69 5.15
CA VAL A 337 11.11 -7.89 6.17
C VAL A 337 12.45 -8.23 5.52
N ALA A 338 12.47 -9.14 4.54
CA ALA A 338 13.68 -9.47 3.80
C ALA A 338 14.25 -8.27 3.04
N GLY A 339 13.39 -7.42 2.48
CA GLY A 339 13.75 -6.15 1.87
C GLY A 339 14.41 -5.19 2.86
N CYS A 340 13.84 -5.03 4.06
CA CYS A 340 14.43 -4.22 5.12
C CYS A 340 15.79 -4.76 5.57
N ILE A 341 15.90 -6.07 5.80
CA ILE A 341 17.16 -6.72 6.14
C ILE A 341 18.21 -6.45 5.06
N THR A 342 17.83 -6.62 3.79
CA THR A 342 18.73 -6.40 2.64
C THR A 342 19.17 -4.94 2.52
N LEU A 343 18.27 -3.99 2.75
CA LEU A 343 18.60 -2.56 2.73
C LEU A 343 19.62 -2.20 3.84
N PHE A 344 19.35 -2.60 5.08
CA PHE A 344 20.17 -2.18 6.22
C PHE A 344 21.48 -2.97 6.34
N ALA A 345 21.48 -4.24 5.96
CA ALA A 345 22.66 -5.08 6.09
C ALA A 345 23.53 -5.08 4.81
N GLY A 346 23.00 -4.64 3.68
CA GLY A 346 23.71 -4.50 2.41
C GLY A 346 23.64 -5.74 1.51
N THR A 347 24.13 -5.59 0.28
CA THR A 347 24.13 -6.61 -0.77
C THR A 347 25.50 -6.70 -1.46
N PRO A 348 25.94 -7.89 -1.90
CA PRO A 348 25.46 -9.22 -1.48
C PRO A 348 25.95 -9.60 -0.08
N PHE A 349 25.16 -10.40 0.67
CA PHE A 349 25.64 -11.04 1.91
C PHE A 349 26.79 -12.03 1.69
N TRP A 350 26.88 -12.60 0.49
CA TRP A 350 27.96 -13.48 0.10
C TRP A 350 29.05 -12.63 -0.59
N PRO A 351 30.28 -12.54 -0.07
CA PRO A 351 31.35 -11.81 -0.75
C PRO A 351 31.98 -12.57 -1.93
N SER A 352 31.41 -13.71 -2.36
CA SER A 352 32.15 -14.75 -3.08
C SER A 352 31.79 -15.04 -4.55
N LEU A 353 30.93 -14.27 -5.25
CA LEU A 353 30.98 -14.28 -6.73
C LEU A 353 31.92 -13.17 -7.21
N PRO A 354 32.93 -13.51 -8.03
CA PRO A 354 33.86 -12.55 -8.65
C PRO A 354 33.20 -11.65 -9.72
N LEU A 355 31.86 -11.56 -9.77
CA LEU A 355 31.13 -10.69 -10.70
C LEU A 355 31.00 -9.24 -10.19
N TYR A 356 31.27 -8.96 -8.91
CA TYR A 356 31.29 -7.60 -8.37
C TYR A 356 32.73 -7.08 -8.31
N GLY A 357 33.11 -6.32 -9.34
CA GLY A 357 34.25 -5.43 -9.25
C GLY A 357 34.05 -4.45 -8.10
N SER A 358 35.05 -4.33 -7.24
CA SER A 358 35.13 -3.35 -6.16
C SER A 358 34.95 -1.92 -6.70
N ALA A 359 33.74 -1.40 -6.68
CA ALA A 359 33.46 0.00 -6.94
C ALA A 359 32.58 0.56 -5.82
N GLY A 360 33.22 1.29 -4.90
CA GLY A 360 32.60 2.47 -4.31
C GLY A 360 31.77 2.31 -3.04
N LEU A 361 32.35 1.76 -1.97
CA LEU A 361 32.00 2.18 -0.59
C LEU A 361 33.30 2.34 0.20
N GLY A 362 33.98 3.47 0.01
CA GLY A 362 35.18 3.83 0.75
C GLY A 362 35.53 5.29 0.45
N GLY A 363 35.28 6.16 1.44
CA GLY A 363 35.54 7.59 1.38
C GLY A 363 34.41 8.40 1.98
#